data_AF-A0A3Q3BMW2-F1
#
_entry.id   AF-A0A3Q3BMW2-F1
#
_cell.length_a   1.000
_cell.length_b   1.000
_cell.length_c   1.000
_cell.angle_alpha   90.00
_cell.angle_beta   90.00
_cell.angle_gamma   90.00
#
_symmetry.space_group_name_H-M   'P 1'
#
loop_
_entity.id
_entity.type
_entity.pdbx_description
1 polymer ?
#
loop_
_entity_poly.entity_id
_entity_poly.type
_entity_poly.pdbx_seq_one_letter_code
_entity_poly.pdbx_strand_id
1 'polypeptide(L)'
;MTSTKEALWRTLERLTAEQFKNFKWFLKEGDMENGFPAIPEARLEGADRLDTIDLMVQKYHCPGAVQKTMKILRKINRNDLVQDLSNQSNEENLLGFRCR
;
A
#
# COMPACT_ATOMS: atom_id res chain seq x y z
N MET A 1 -9.56 8.54 13.64
CA MET A 1 -10.41 7.99 12.57
C MET A 1 -9.77 8.34 11.25
N THR A 2 -8.73 7.61 10.85
CA THR A 2 -8.12 7.75 9.52
C THR A 2 -8.73 6.68 8.63
N SER A 3 -9.13 7.04 7.40
CA SER A 3 -9.53 6.03 6.41
C SER A 3 -8.30 5.22 5.97
N THR A 4 -8.48 3.96 5.55
CA THR A 4 -7.39 3.14 4.99
C THR A 4 -6.63 3.89 3.88
N LYS A 5 -7.34 4.65 3.04
CA LYS A 5 -6.71 5.47 1.99
C LYS A 5 -5.81 6.56 2.57
N GLU A 6 -6.20 7.19 3.67
CA GLU A 6 -5.42 8.23 4.34
C GLU A 6 -4.17 7.66 5.02
N ALA A 7 -4.29 6.49 5.65
CA ALA A 7 -3.15 5.79 6.26
C ALA A 7 -2.10 5.40 5.21
N LEU A 8 -2.56 4.85 4.07
CA LEU A 8 -1.70 4.58 2.92
C LEU A 8 -1.08 5.87 2.38
N TRP A 9 -1.87 6.94 2.19
CA TRP A 9 -1.37 8.24 1.71
C TRP A 9 -0.21 8.76 2.54
N ARG A 10 -0.41 8.89 3.87
CA ARG A 10 0.63 9.38 4.79
C ARG A 10 1.88 8.51 4.77
N THR A 11 1.71 7.21 4.54
CA THR A 11 2.82 6.27 4.45
C THR A 11 3.61 6.46 3.14
N LEU A 12 2.92 6.54 2.00
CA LEU A 12 3.55 6.74 0.70
C LEU A 12 4.17 8.13 0.55
N GLU A 13 3.62 9.15 1.21
CA GLU A 13 4.18 10.50 1.24
C GLU A 13 5.58 10.54 1.87
N ARG A 14 5.83 9.67 2.87
CA ARG A 14 7.14 9.53 3.53
C ARG A 14 8.17 8.74 2.72
N LEU A 15 7.81 8.24 1.54
CA LEU A 15 8.75 7.63 0.61
C LEU A 15 9.43 8.68 -0.26
N THR A 16 10.74 8.58 -0.42
CA THR A 16 11.46 9.36 -1.43
C THR A 16 10.98 9.00 -2.84
N ALA A 17 11.29 9.83 -3.83
CA ALA A 17 10.92 9.54 -5.22
C ALA A 17 11.49 8.20 -5.71
N GLU A 18 12.72 7.87 -5.33
CA GLU A 18 13.36 6.59 -5.65
C GLU A 18 12.67 5.41 -4.95
N GLN A 19 12.39 5.54 -3.66
CA GLN A 19 11.66 4.50 -2.91
C GLN A 19 10.26 4.27 -3.48
N PHE A 20 9.58 5.33 -3.90
CA PHE A 20 8.27 5.23 -4.53
C PHE A 20 8.35 4.59 -5.93
N LYS A 21 9.41 4.87 -6.70
CA LYS A 21 9.68 4.15 -7.97
C LYS A 21 9.85 2.65 -7.72
N ASN A 22 10.63 2.27 -6.71
CA ASN A 22 10.81 0.86 -6.32
C ASN A 22 9.49 0.25 -5.82
N PHE A 23 8.68 1.02 -5.09
CA PHE A 23 7.35 0.59 -4.65
C PHE A 23 6.46 0.21 -5.84
N LYS A 24 6.37 1.07 -6.87
CA LYS A 24 5.63 0.77 -8.09
C LYS A 24 6.20 -0.44 -8.83
N TRP A 25 7.52 -0.61 -8.84
CA TRP A 25 8.14 -1.81 -9.39
C TRP A 25 7.64 -3.09 -8.70
N PHE A 26 7.56 -3.12 -7.37
CA PHE A 26 7.04 -4.32 -6.68
C PHE A 26 5.54 -4.55 -6.84
N LEU A 27 4.75 -3.54 -7.19
CA LEU A 27 3.34 -3.70 -7.56
C LEU A 27 3.18 -4.41 -8.91
N LYS A 28 4.13 -4.19 -9.83
CA LYS A 28 4.12 -4.80 -11.17
C LYS A 28 4.50 -6.28 -11.17
N GLU A 29 5.36 -6.69 -10.23
CA GLU A 29 5.79 -8.09 -10.12
C GLU A 29 4.66 -9.00 -9.61
N GLY A 30 3.71 -8.42 -8.86
CA GLY A 30 2.70 -9.22 -8.15
C GLY A 30 3.31 -10.08 -7.04
N ASP A 31 2.50 -10.91 -6.42
CA ASP A 31 2.85 -11.92 -5.42
C ASP A 31 1.68 -12.93 -5.41
N MET A 32 1.67 -13.81 -6.42
CA MET A 32 0.57 -14.76 -6.66
C MET A 32 0.42 -15.77 -5.53
N GLU A 33 1.51 -16.19 -4.92
CA GLU A 33 1.53 -17.11 -3.77
C GLU A 33 0.72 -16.56 -2.58
N ASN A 34 0.71 -15.24 -2.43
CA ASN A 34 -0.03 -14.56 -1.37
C ASN A 34 -1.34 -13.89 -1.85
N GLY A 35 -1.83 -14.26 -3.04
CA GLY A 35 -3.09 -13.73 -3.57
C GLY A 35 -3.05 -12.25 -4.00
N PHE A 36 -1.87 -11.70 -4.27
CA PHE A 36 -1.70 -10.32 -4.74
C PHE A 36 -1.31 -10.29 -6.21
N PRO A 37 -2.27 -10.37 -7.15
CA PRO A 37 -1.99 -10.28 -8.57
C PRO A 37 -1.27 -8.97 -8.93
N ALA A 38 -0.43 -9.00 -9.97
CA ALA A 38 0.26 -7.80 -10.48
C ALA A 38 -0.72 -6.69 -10.89
N ILE A 39 -0.30 -5.44 -10.71
CA ILE A 39 -0.93 -4.27 -11.36
C ILE A 39 -0.15 -3.99 -12.65
N PRO A 40 -0.80 -3.90 -13.82
CA PRO A 40 -0.12 -3.65 -15.08
C PRO A 40 0.73 -2.38 -15.05
N GLU A 41 1.94 -2.45 -15.61
CA GLU A 41 2.88 -1.33 -15.67
C GLU A 41 2.27 -0.08 -16.33
N ALA A 42 1.47 -0.26 -17.40
CA ALA A 42 0.76 0.82 -18.07
C ALA A 42 -0.19 1.63 -17.16
N ARG A 43 -0.66 1.05 -16.03
CA ARG A 43 -1.48 1.78 -15.04
C ARG A 43 -0.62 2.48 -13.98
N LEU A 44 0.61 2.03 -13.78
CA LEU A 44 1.54 2.56 -12.77
C LEU A 44 2.51 3.60 -13.36
N GLU A 45 2.71 3.57 -14.68
CA GLU A 45 3.44 4.57 -15.42
C GLU A 45 2.69 5.91 -15.33
N GLY A 46 3.40 6.98 -14.97
CA GLY A 46 2.80 8.30 -14.73
C GLY A 46 1.94 8.43 -13.47
N ALA A 47 1.45 7.33 -12.88
CA ALA A 47 0.62 7.36 -11.68
C ALA A 47 1.34 8.01 -10.50
N ASP A 48 0.67 8.96 -9.87
CA ASP A 48 1.12 9.59 -8.65
C ASP A 48 0.81 8.71 -7.41
N ARG A 49 1.09 9.23 -6.22
CA ARG A 49 0.87 8.50 -4.97
C ARG A 49 -0.62 8.22 -4.70
N LEU A 50 -1.53 9.16 -4.99
CA LEU A 50 -2.97 8.97 -4.81
C LEU A 50 -3.51 7.97 -5.81
N ASP A 51 -3.14 8.12 -7.09
CA ASP A 51 -3.52 7.20 -8.16
C ASP A 51 -3.10 5.78 -7.80
N THR A 52 -1.87 5.61 -7.31
CA THR A 52 -1.35 4.30 -6.89
C THR A 52 -2.16 3.71 -5.75
N ILE A 53 -2.58 4.53 -4.77
CA ILE A 53 -3.43 4.06 -3.66
C ILE A 53 -4.79 3.62 -4.17
N ASP A 54 -5.42 4.39 -5.05
CA ASP A 54 -6.70 4.03 -5.63
C ASP A 54 -6.62 2.74 -6.46
N LEU A 55 -5.54 2.56 -7.24
CA LEU A 55 -5.26 1.33 -7.96
C LEU A 55 -5.13 0.13 -7.01
N MET A 56 -4.42 0.30 -5.90
CA MET A 56 -4.24 -0.76 -4.90
C MET A 56 -5.54 -1.12 -4.20
N VAL A 57 -6.33 -0.12 -3.79
CA VAL A 57 -7.63 -0.34 -3.15
C VAL A 57 -8.62 -0.98 -4.12
N GLN A 58 -8.62 -0.56 -5.39
CA GLN A 58 -9.45 -1.18 -6.42
C GLN A 58 -9.05 -2.64 -6.68
N LYS A 59 -7.74 -2.94 -6.68
CA LYS A 59 -7.22 -4.26 -7.02
C LYS A 59 -7.25 -5.26 -5.86
N TYR A 60 -6.93 -4.80 -4.65
CA TYR A 60 -6.69 -5.66 -3.49
C TYR A 60 -7.70 -5.46 -2.36
N HIS A 61 -8.62 -4.50 -2.50
CA HIS A 61 -9.48 -4.00 -1.42
C HIS A 61 -8.66 -3.41 -0.26
N CYS A 62 -9.32 -2.72 0.66
CA CYS A 62 -8.63 -2.00 1.72
C CYS A 62 -7.70 -2.88 2.59
N PRO A 63 -8.13 -4.05 3.09
CA PRO A 63 -7.24 -4.90 3.89
C PRO A 63 -6.05 -5.41 3.07
N GLY A 64 -6.29 -5.81 1.82
CA GLY A 64 -5.23 -6.30 0.94
C GLY A 64 -4.25 -5.20 0.52
N ALA A 65 -4.72 -3.97 0.31
CA ALA A 65 -3.87 -2.82 -0.02
C ALA A 65 -2.90 -2.50 1.12
N VAL A 66 -3.36 -2.55 2.37
CA VAL A 66 -2.51 -2.37 3.56
C VAL A 66 -1.48 -3.49 3.65
N GLN A 67 -1.91 -4.76 3.54
CA GLN A 67 -1.01 -5.90 3.60
C GLN A 67 0.06 -5.87 2.49
N LYS A 68 -0.33 -5.56 1.25
CA LYS A 68 0.59 -5.44 0.12
C LYS A 68 1.58 -4.29 0.35
N THR A 69 1.11 -3.15 0.84
CA THR A 69 1.97 -2.00 1.18
C THR A 69 3.03 -2.38 2.22
N MET A 70 2.64 -3.01 3.32
CA MET A 70 3.57 -3.46 4.36
C MET A 70 4.64 -4.41 3.80
N LYS A 71 4.24 -5.37 2.95
CA LYS A 71 5.20 -6.29 2.31
C LYS A 71 6.22 -5.57 1.45
N ILE A 72 5.78 -4.61 0.65
CA ILE A 72 6.67 -3.84 -0.22
C ILE A 72 7.61 -2.96 0.60
N LEU A 73 7.11 -2.29 1.64
CA LEU A 73 7.92 -1.47 2.54
C LEU A 73 9.05 -2.27 3.21
N ARG A 74 8.79 -3.52 3.61
CA ARG A 74 9.84 -4.44 4.09
C ARG A 74 10.89 -4.72 3.01
N LYS A 75 10.48 -4.94 1.76
CA LYS A 75 11.41 -5.20 0.63
C LYS A 75 12.31 -4.00 0.31
N ILE A 76 11.83 -2.77 0.52
CA ILE A 76 12.63 -1.55 0.34
C ILE A 76 13.29 -1.06 1.63
N ASN A 77 13.36 -1.90 2.66
CA ASN A 77 13.98 -1.62 3.96
C ASN A 77 13.40 -0.41 4.73
N ARG A 78 12.14 -0.04 4.47
CA ARG A 78 11.39 0.98 5.23
C ARG A 78 10.57 0.37 6.36
N ASN A 79 11.26 -0.35 7.25
CA ASN A 79 10.65 -1.04 8.38
C ASN A 79 10.05 -0.07 9.42
N ASP A 80 10.57 1.17 9.47
CA ASP A 80 9.99 2.28 10.24
C ASP A 80 8.52 2.51 9.85
N LEU A 81 8.25 2.61 8.54
CA LEU A 81 6.91 2.83 8.02
C LEU A 81 5.99 1.63 8.20
N VAL A 82 6.53 0.42 8.24
CA VAL A 82 5.76 -0.80 8.51
C VAL A 82 5.20 -0.78 9.92
N GLN A 83 6.02 -0.39 10.90
CA GLN A 83 5.59 -0.26 12.29
C GLN A 83 4.51 0.83 12.44
N ASP A 84 4.75 2.00 11.83
CA ASP A 84 3.80 3.11 11.87
C ASP A 84 2.44 2.73 11.25
N LEU A 85 2.46 2.06 10.09
CA LEU A 85 1.23 1.60 9.42
C LEU A 85 0.54 0.48 10.21
N SER A 86 1.31 -0.42 10.85
CA SER A 86 0.76 -1.49 11.69
C SER A 86 0.03 -0.92 12.90
N ASN A 87 0.62 0.06 13.57
CA ASN A 87 0.02 0.72 14.72
C ASN A 87 -1.30 1.41 14.34
N GLN A 88 -1.33 2.09 13.18
CA GLN A 88 -2.54 2.69 12.63
C GLN A 88 -3.63 1.64 12.30
N SER A 89 -3.24 0.47 11.77
CA SER A 89 -4.19 -0.60 11.40
C SER A 89 -4.72 -1.41 12.59
N ASN A 90 -3.96 -1.52 13.69
CA ASN A 90 -4.40 -2.20 14.90
C ASN A 90 -5.51 -1.43 15.62
N GLU A 91 -5.50 -0.10 15.52
CA GLU A 91 -6.60 0.75 15.99
C GLU A 91 -7.90 0.53 15.18
N GLU A 92 -7.80 0.17 13.89
CA GLU A 92 -8.95 -0.16 13.04
C GLU A 92 -9.52 -1.57 13.31
N ASN A 93 -8.67 -2.56 13.59
CA ASN A 93 -9.08 -3.94 13.88
C ASN A 93 -9.91 -4.08 15.18
N LEU A 94 -9.74 -3.16 16.14
CA LEU A 94 -10.57 -3.11 17.36
C LEU A 94 -11.99 -2.60 17.10
N LEU A 95 -12.26 -2.00 15.94
CA LEU A 95 -13.52 -1.30 15.67
C LEU A 95 -14.32 -1.88 14.49
N GLY A 96 -13.87 -2.95 13.85
CA GLY A 96 -14.69 -3.73 12.92
C GLY A 96 -15.22 -2.93 11.71
N PHE A 97 -14.46 -1.96 11.20
CA PHE A 97 -14.92 -1.13 10.09
C PHE A 97 -14.52 -1.72 8.73
N ARG A 98 -15.54 -2.23 8.02
CA ARG A 98 -15.53 -2.36 6.57
C ARG A 98 -15.21 -0.99 5.95
N CYS A 99 -14.42 -0.99 4.88
CA CYS A 99 -14.36 0.14 3.97
C CYS A 99 -15.79 0.49 3.54
N ARG A 100 -16.22 1.69 3.90
CA ARG A 100 -17.53 2.24 3.54
C ARG A 100 -17.50 2.76 2.11
#